data_AF-A0A7S1CH47-F1
#
_entry.id   AF-A0A7S1CH47-F1
#
_cell.length_a   1.000
_cell.length_b   1.000
_cell.length_c   1.000
_cell.angle_alpha   90.00
_cell.angle_beta   90.00
_cell.angle_gamma   90.00
#
_symmetry.space_group_name_H-M   'P 1'
#
loop_
_entity.id
_entity.type
_entity.pdbx_description
1 polymer ?
#
loop_
_entity_poly.entity_id
_entity_poly.type
_entity_poly.pdbx_seq_one_letter_code
_entity_poly.pdbx_strand_id
1 'polypeptide(L)'
;WVAREVEIYTLGLRSLRPLSLIPPMSPYAEFSIGQSQAQGGSGGASTDRSWRGRTPQSKKPLPSSPNILHRCVFSLVMPARATASGRLIPDDLFAPSLNITARDYRLAGLSKPELGAATIPLADKFTDADRDDAERADAVVGAATAMTGHQLSSFEATDAASDGRG
;
A
#
# COMPACT_ATOMS: atom_id res chain seq x y z
N TRP A 1 -14.64 -6.80 -0.14
CA TRP A 1 -13.56 -6.27 0.72
C TRP A 1 -12.36 -7.17 0.59
N VAL A 2 -11.16 -6.61 0.47
CA VAL A 2 -9.89 -7.35 0.37
C VAL A 2 -8.94 -6.80 1.43
N ALA A 3 -8.20 -7.70 2.10
CA ALA A 3 -7.18 -7.35 3.06
C ALA A 3 -5.80 -7.27 2.37
N ARG A 4 -5.01 -6.26 2.72
CA ARG A 4 -3.66 -6.01 2.23
C ARG A 4 -2.74 -5.67 3.38
N GLU A 5 -1.47 -6.03 3.25
CA GLU A 5 -0.44 -5.65 4.21
C GLU A 5 0.50 -4.62 3.60
N VAL A 6 0.83 -3.60 4.39
CA VAL A 6 1.83 -2.59 4.04
C VAL A 6 2.98 -2.72 5.01
N GLU A 7 4.13 -3.09 4.48
CA GLU A 7 5.37 -3.16 5.22
C GLU A 7 6.24 -1.92 4.95
N ILE A 8 6.66 -1.25 6.02
CA ILE A 8 7.52 -0.07 5.95
C ILE A 8 8.85 -0.40 6.59
N TYR A 9 9.91 -0.37 5.79
CA TYR A 9 11.29 -0.51 6.25
C TYR A 9 11.95 0.85 6.33
N THR A 10 12.18 1.33 7.55
CA THR A 10 12.87 2.60 7.80
C THR A 10 14.35 2.35 8.01
N LEU A 11 15.16 2.65 7.00
CA LEU A 11 16.61 2.49 7.09
C LEU A 11 17.24 3.58 7.97
N GLY A 12 16.80 4.82 7.79
CA GLY A 12 17.31 5.98 8.50
C GLY A 12 16.78 7.30 7.95
N LEU A 13 17.12 8.39 8.60
CA LEU A 13 16.87 9.76 8.12
C LEU A 13 18.20 10.36 7.65
N ARG A 14 18.16 11.30 6.71
CA ARG A 14 19.36 11.90 6.11
C ARG A 14 19.21 13.40 6.00
N SER A 15 20.34 14.10 6.14
CA SER A 15 20.44 15.55 5.93
C SER A 15 19.38 16.36 6.68
N LEU A 16 19.07 15.94 7.92
CA LEU A 16 18.09 16.64 8.75
C LEU A 16 18.61 18.05 9.05
N ARG A 17 17.80 19.05 8.72
CA ARG A 17 18.13 20.45 8.96
C ARG A 17 17.92 20.79 10.43
N PRO A 18 18.81 21.60 11.04
CA PRO A 18 18.54 22.22 12.31
C PRO A 18 17.23 23.02 12.25
N LEU A 19 16.44 22.93 13.31
CA LEU A 19 15.30 23.83 13.48
C LEU A 19 15.81 25.10 14.15
N SER A 20 15.80 26.20 13.40
CA SER A 20 16.46 27.46 13.76
C SER A 20 17.97 27.24 13.98
N LEU A 21 18.46 27.40 15.22
CA LEU A 21 19.87 27.20 15.58
C LEU A 21 20.11 25.94 16.42
N ILE A 22 19.06 25.13 16.64
CA ILE A 22 19.13 23.95 17.49
C ILE A 22 19.27 22.72 16.59
N PRO A 23 20.41 22.01 16.63
CA PRO A 23 20.59 20.77 15.90
C PRO A 23 19.53 19.73 16.31
N PRO A 24 19.22 18.76 15.42
CA PRO A 24 18.43 17.60 15.82
C PRO A 24 19.06 16.91 17.04
N MET A 25 18.26 16.41 17.97
CA MET A 25 18.75 15.70 19.16
C MET A 25 18.47 14.20 19.06
N SER A 26 17.19 13.86 18.99
CA SER A 26 16.68 12.49 19.04
C SER A 26 15.60 12.34 17.97
N PRO A 27 16.00 12.36 16.68
CA PRO A 27 15.08 12.26 15.58
C PRO A 27 14.44 10.87 15.49
N TYR A 28 13.20 10.83 15.00
CA TYR A 28 12.42 9.63 14.76
C TYR A 28 11.41 9.87 13.62
N ALA A 29 10.87 8.80 13.04
CA ALA A 29 9.83 8.89 12.01
C ALA A 29 8.49 8.40 12.58
N GLU A 30 7.42 9.11 12.25
CA GLU A 30 6.04 8.72 12.48
C GLU A 30 5.38 8.36 11.14
N PHE A 31 4.52 7.35 11.17
CA PHE A 31 3.75 6.88 10.03
C PHE A 31 2.27 7.00 10.35
N SER A 32 1.49 7.49 9.40
CA SER A 32 0.04 7.35 9.44
C SER A 32 -0.51 6.90 8.10
N ILE A 33 -1.44 5.95 8.12
CA ILE A 33 -2.15 5.49 6.92
C ILE A 33 -3.64 5.77 7.11
N GLY A 34 -4.20 6.62 6.25
CA GLY A 34 -5.60 7.06 6.32
C GLY A 34 -5.80 8.50 5.79
N GLN A 35 -7.01 9.05 5.91
CA GLN A 35 -7.25 10.46 5.61
C GLN A 35 -6.55 11.33 6.66
N SER A 36 -5.88 12.39 6.20
CA SER A 36 -5.06 13.27 7.03
C SER A 36 -5.87 13.88 8.18
N GLN A 37 -5.74 13.34 9.38
CA GLN A 37 -6.21 14.05 10.56
C GLN A 37 -5.22 15.19 10.84
N ALA A 38 -5.70 16.42 10.70
CA ALA A 38 -5.02 17.63 11.12
C ALA A 38 -4.47 17.43 12.56
N GLN A 39 -3.17 17.65 12.71
CA GLN A 39 -2.47 17.45 13.96
C GLN A 39 -2.76 18.64 14.90
N GLY A 40 -3.82 18.53 15.70
CA GLY A 40 -4.11 19.44 16.80
C GLY A 40 -4.93 18.72 17.86
N GLY A 41 -4.31 18.38 18.99
CA GLY A 41 -5.02 17.80 20.13
C GLY A 41 -4.28 16.67 20.82
N SER A 42 -3.68 16.99 21.97
CA SER A 42 -3.29 16.01 22.99
C SER A 42 -4.53 15.34 23.57
N GLY A 43 -4.56 14.00 23.57
CA GLY A 43 -5.50 13.22 24.37
C GLY A 43 -6.84 12.94 23.70
N GLY A 44 -7.09 11.66 23.42
CA GLY A 44 -8.37 11.19 22.93
C GLY A 44 -8.17 10.02 21.97
N ALA A 45 -8.57 8.83 22.41
CA ALA A 45 -8.68 7.66 21.57
C ALA A 45 -9.53 8.02 20.33
N SER A 46 -8.89 8.16 19.18
CA SER A 46 -9.60 8.46 17.94
C SER A 46 -10.20 7.18 17.42
N THR A 47 -11.53 7.12 17.45
CA THR A 47 -12.40 6.16 16.75
C THR A 47 -12.36 6.42 15.24
N ASP A 48 -11.16 6.53 14.67
CA ASP A 48 -10.94 6.77 13.25
C ASP A 48 -9.97 5.70 12.73
N ARG A 49 -10.25 5.12 11.57
CA ARG A 49 -9.51 3.99 10.95
C ARG A 49 -8.15 4.43 10.41
N SER A 50 -7.42 5.24 11.18
CA SER A 50 -6.07 5.67 10.88
C SER A 50 -5.07 4.78 11.62
N TRP A 51 -4.27 4.05 10.86
CA TRP A 51 -3.17 3.27 11.43
C TRP A 51 -2.03 4.23 11.73
N ARG A 52 -1.49 4.18 12.95
CA ARG A 52 -0.36 5.01 13.36
C ARG A 52 0.77 4.15 13.90
N GLY A 53 1.98 4.46 13.49
CA GLY A 53 3.20 3.84 14.00
C GLY A 53 4.31 4.85 14.15
N ARG A 54 5.35 4.50 14.89
CA ARG A 54 6.57 5.32 14.98
C ARG A 54 7.78 4.43 15.11
N THR A 55 8.91 4.93 14.66
CA THR A 55 10.20 4.29 14.89
C THR A 55 10.67 4.53 16.33
N PRO A 56 11.59 3.71 16.85
CA PRO A 56 12.37 4.08 18.02
C PRO A 56 13.16 5.37 17.76
N GLN A 57 13.51 6.06 18.83
CA GLN A 57 14.43 7.19 18.78
C GLN A 57 15.81 6.71 18.30
N SER A 58 16.50 7.55 17.52
CA SER A 58 17.90 7.29 17.17
C SER A 58 18.74 7.13 18.44
N LYS A 59 19.50 6.02 18.53
CA LYS A 59 20.49 5.77 19.59
C LYS A 59 21.92 6.13 19.18
N LYS A 60 22.12 6.69 17.97
CA LYS A 60 23.44 6.90 17.37
C LYS A 60 24.00 8.31 17.62
N PRO A 61 25.34 8.47 17.57
CA PRO A 61 26.02 9.72 17.92
C PRO A 61 25.82 10.87 16.92
N LEU A 62 25.29 10.63 15.71
CA LEU A 62 24.99 11.68 14.72
C LEU A 62 23.46 11.85 14.53
N PRO A 63 22.86 12.88 15.14
CA PRO A 63 21.43 13.16 15.01
C PRO A 63 21.01 13.68 13.64
N SER A 64 21.93 14.19 12.81
CA SER A 64 21.60 14.72 11.48
C SER A 64 21.35 13.62 10.43
N SER A 65 21.82 12.40 10.70
CA SER A 65 21.79 11.25 9.78
C SER A 65 21.57 9.91 10.50
N PRO A 66 20.50 9.77 11.29
CA PRO A 66 20.28 8.58 12.11
C PRO A 66 20.02 7.34 11.25
N ASN A 67 20.58 6.19 11.66
CA ASN A 67 20.15 4.88 11.15
C ASN A 67 19.18 4.27 12.15
N ILE A 68 18.02 3.84 11.65
CA ILE A 68 16.90 3.40 12.47
C ILE A 68 16.66 1.89 12.32
N LEU A 69 16.79 1.35 11.09
CA LEU A 69 16.62 -0.07 10.76
C LEU A 69 15.38 -0.70 11.43
N HIS A 70 14.22 -0.11 11.19
CA HIS A 70 12.97 -0.52 11.83
C HIS A 70 11.93 -0.94 10.80
N ARG A 71 11.24 -2.05 11.07
CA ARG A 71 10.12 -2.57 10.27
C ARG A 71 8.80 -2.25 10.98
N CYS A 72 7.86 -1.68 10.25
CA CYS A 72 6.46 -1.54 10.67
C CYS A 72 5.56 -2.29 9.70
N VAL A 73 4.54 -2.98 10.20
CA VAL A 73 3.57 -3.71 9.37
C VAL A 73 2.17 -3.20 9.72
N PHE A 74 1.38 -2.89 8.70
CA PHE A 74 0.00 -2.42 8.84
C PHE A 74 -0.93 -3.24 7.97
N SER A 75 -2.07 -3.65 8.51
CA SER A 75 -3.10 -4.36 7.77
C SER A 75 -4.20 -3.38 7.33
N LEU A 76 -4.46 -3.33 6.03
CA LEU A 76 -5.47 -2.48 5.41
C LEU A 76 -6.61 -3.34 4.88
N VAL A 77 -7.84 -2.90 5.13
CA VAL A 77 -9.04 -3.53 4.57
C VAL A 77 -9.70 -2.52 3.65
N MET A 78 -9.77 -2.86 2.37
CA MET A 78 -10.25 -1.95 1.32
C MET A 78 -11.42 -2.56 0.54
N PRO A 79 -12.31 -1.73 -0.03
CA PRO A 79 -13.28 -2.19 -1.02
C PRO A 79 -12.59 -2.92 -2.16
N ALA A 80 -13.30 -3.87 -2.75
CA ALA A 80 -12.79 -4.66 -3.85
C ALA A 80 -13.68 -4.47 -5.08
N ARG A 81 -13.06 -4.41 -6.25
CA ARG A 81 -13.73 -4.44 -7.54
C ARG A 81 -13.47 -5.78 -8.22
N ALA A 82 -14.46 -6.25 -8.99
CA ALA A 82 -14.29 -7.45 -9.81
C ALA A 82 -13.58 -7.09 -11.12
N THR A 83 -12.65 -7.93 -11.52
CA THR A 83 -12.00 -7.92 -12.84
C THR A 83 -12.87 -8.64 -13.87
N ALA A 84 -12.46 -8.62 -15.15
CA ALA A 84 -13.18 -9.31 -16.22
C ALA A 84 -13.24 -10.84 -16.01
N SER A 85 -12.24 -11.44 -15.38
CA SER A 85 -12.26 -12.86 -14.96
C SER A 85 -13.07 -13.16 -13.70
N GLY A 86 -13.66 -12.14 -13.06
CA GLY A 86 -14.38 -12.28 -11.79
C GLY A 86 -13.46 -12.31 -10.55
N ARG A 87 -12.14 -12.15 -10.70
CA ARG A 87 -11.23 -11.99 -9.56
C ARG A 87 -11.45 -10.65 -8.86
N LEU A 88 -11.48 -10.67 -7.53
CA LEU A 88 -11.58 -9.46 -6.71
C LEU A 88 -10.18 -8.84 -6.52
N ILE A 89 -10.03 -7.58 -6.90
CA ILE A 89 -8.82 -6.77 -6.67
C ILE A 89 -9.18 -5.55 -5.81
N PRO A 90 -8.22 -4.99 -5.05
CA PRO A 90 -8.44 -3.74 -4.33
C PRO A 90 -8.88 -2.62 -5.30
N ASP A 91 -9.78 -1.77 -4.83
CA ASP A 91 -10.23 -0.60 -5.60
C ASP A 91 -9.36 0.61 -5.28
N ASP A 92 -8.60 1.06 -6.28
CA ASP A 92 -7.61 2.14 -6.18
C ASP A 92 -8.25 3.48 -5.74
N LEU A 93 -9.55 3.68 -6.03
CA LEU A 93 -10.30 4.87 -5.62
C LEU A 93 -10.39 5.01 -4.08
N PHE A 94 -10.26 3.90 -3.36
CA PHE A 94 -10.33 3.84 -1.91
C PHE A 94 -8.97 3.62 -1.26
N ALA A 95 -7.88 3.65 -2.04
CA ALA A 95 -6.54 3.45 -1.52
C ALA A 95 -6.11 4.65 -0.65
N PRO A 96 -5.64 4.43 0.60
CA PRO A 96 -5.21 5.52 1.47
C PRO A 96 -3.84 6.08 1.06
N SER A 97 -3.47 7.20 1.66
CA SER A 97 -2.10 7.71 1.58
C SER A 97 -1.31 7.34 2.83
N LEU A 98 -0.04 7.01 2.65
CA LEU A 98 0.95 6.89 3.71
C LEU A 98 1.58 8.25 3.96
N ASN A 99 1.34 8.83 5.14
CA ASN A 99 2.03 10.02 5.59
C ASN A 99 3.19 9.64 6.48
N ILE A 100 4.33 10.27 6.24
CA ILE A 100 5.59 10.08 6.95
C ILE A 100 5.98 11.43 7.52
N THR A 101 6.18 11.51 8.84
CA THR A 101 6.62 12.74 9.50
C THR A 101 7.89 12.47 10.27
N ALA A 102 8.97 13.17 9.92
CA ALA A 102 10.19 13.20 10.70
C ALA A 102 10.03 14.21 11.84
N ARG A 103 10.33 13.79 13.07
CA ARG A 103 10.23 14.62 14.27
C ARG A 103 11.46 14.47 15.13
N ASP A 104 11.63 15.39 16.07
CA ASP A 104 12.74 15.41 17.00
C ASP A 104 12.26 15.39 18.46
N TYR A 105 12.66 14.42 19.27
CA TYR A 105 12.40 14.48 20.70
C TYR A 105 13.32 15.50 21.36
N ARG A 106 12.75 16.63 21.81
CA ARG A 106 13.48 17.70 22.51
C ARG A 106 13.08 17.79 23.97
N LEU A 107 14.01 18.30 24.80
CA LEU A 107 13.77 18.61 26.21
C LEU A 107 13.09 17.44 26.97
N ALA A 108 13.70 16.25 26.90
CA ALA A 108 13.15 15.01 27.49
C ALA A 108 11.71 14.64 27.02
N GLY A 109 11.29 15.13 25.85
CA GLY A 109 9.99 14.83 25.23
C GLY A 109 8.90 15.87 25.45
N LEU A 110 9.22 17.00 26.09
CA LEU A 110 8.31 18.15 26.23
C LEU A 110 7.97 18.81 24.89
N SER A 111 8.87 18.71 23.90
CA SER A 111 8.65 19.23 22.56
C SER A 111 9.03 18.20 21.51
N LYS A 112 8.21 18.14 20.45
CA LYS A 112 8.37 17.20 19.33
C LYS A 112 8.17 17.92 18.00
N PRO A 113 9.02 18.92 17.67
CA PRO A 113 8.84 19.67 16.45
C PRO A 113 8.95 18.75 15.23
N GLU A 114 8.21 19.10 14.20
CA GLU A 114 8.33 18.51 12.88
C GLU A 114 9.62 19.00 12.21
N LEU A 115 10.42 18.05 11.72
CA LEU A 115 11.62 18.31 10.91
C LEU A 115 11.29 18.27 9.41
N GLY A 116 10.21 17.59 9.05
CA GLY A 116 9.67 17.53 7.69
C GLY A 116 8.64 16.42 7.56
N ALA A 117 7.86 16.48 6.49
CA ALA A 117 6.85 15.49 6.17
C ALA A 117 6.92 15.10 4.69
N ALA A 118 6.46 13.88 4.40
CA ALA A 118 6.26 13.37 3.06
C ALA A 118 4.98 12.53 3.03
N THR A 119 4.28 12.57 1.90
CA THR A 119 3.08 11.77 1.69
C THR A 119 3.26 10.94 0.43
N ILE A 120 2.91 9.67 0.52
CA ILE A 120 3.00 8.69 -0.56
C ILE A 120 1.59 8.14 -0.81
N PRO A 121 0.96 8.42 -1.97
CA PRO A 121 -0.30 7.78 -2.33
C PRO A 121 -0.06 6.27 -2.53
N LEU A 122 -0.89 5.43 -1.92
CA LEU A 122 -0.76 3.97 -2.07
C LEU A 122 -1.58 3.42 -3.24
N ALA A 123 -2.41 4.23 -3.90
CA ALA A 123 -3.22 3.83 -5.06
C ALA A 123 -2.37 3.08 -6.10
N ASP A 124 -1.28 3.71 -6.54
CA ASP A 124 -0.38 3.15 -7.56
C ASP A 124 0.53 2.04 -7.02
N LYS A 125 0.44 1.69 -5.73
CA LYS A 125 1.28 0.66 -5.09
C LYS A 125 0.56 -0.68 -4.93
N PHE A 126 -0.76 -0.70 -5.04
CA PHE A 126 -1.54 -1.94 -5.04
C PHE A 126 -1.73 -2.51 -6.45
N THR A 127 -1.65 -1.68 -7.48
CA THR A 127 -2.11 -2.02 -8.83
C THR A 127 -1.13 -2.90 -9.61
N ASP A 128 0.18 -2.65 -9.56
CA ASP A 128 1.14 -3.34 -10.46
C ASP A 128 1.23 -4.86 -10.19
N ALA A 129 1.37 -5.26 -8.93
CA ALA A 129 1.47 -6.69 -8.58
C ALA A 129 0.14 -7.44 -8.78
N ASP A 130 -0.98 -6.78 -8.45
CA ASP A 130 -2.31 -7.39 -8.60
C ASP A 130 -2.76 -7.45 -10.06
N ARG A 131 -2.37 -6.48 -10.90
CA ARG A 131 -2.70 -6.44 -12.32
C ARG A 131 -1.91 -7.48 -13.09
N ASP A 132 -0.61 -7.64 -12.84
CA ASP A 132 0.18 -8.66 -13.52
C ASP A 132 -0.34 -10.08 -13.23
N ASP A 133 -0.75 -10.34 -11.98
CA ASP A 133 -1.37 -11.60 -11.60
C ASP A 133 -2.79 -11.76 -12.16
N ALA A 134 -3.56 -10.68 -12.29
CA ALA A 134 -4.89 -10.71 -12.88
C ALA A 134 -4.82 -10.92 -14.40
N GLU A 135 -3.98 -10.17 -15.12
CA GLU A 135 -3.77 -10.32 -16.57
C GLU A 135 -3.30 -11.74 -16.93
N ARG A 136 -2.42 -12.33 -16.12
CA ARG A 136 -2.02 -13.74 -16.29
C ARG A 136 -3.21 -14.69 -16.12
N ALA A 137 -4.04 -14.48 -15.11
CA ALA A 137 -5.23 -15.31 -14.88
C ALA A 137 -6.27 -15.14 -16.00
N ASP A 138 -6.53 -13.90 -16.43
CA ASP A 138 -7.45 -13.56 -17.51
C ASP A 138 -6.98 -14.15 -18.85
N ALA A 139 -5.67 -14.12 -19.12
CA ALA A 139 -5.09 -14.76 -20.30
C ALA A 139 -5.27 -16.29 -20.29
N VAL A 140 -5.14 -16.94 -19.13
CA VAL A 140 -5.39 -18.40 -18.99
C VAL A 140 -6.87 -18.72 -19.19
N VAL A 141 -7.77 -17.95 -18.59
CA VAL A 141 -9.23 -18.13 -18.76
C VAL A 141 -9.62 -17.89 -20.22
N GLY A 142 -9.12 -16.81 -20.84
CA GLY A 142 -9.36 -16.52 -22.25
C GLY A 142 -8.84 -17.64 -23.17
N ALA A 143 -7.67 -18.19 -22.90
CA ALA A 143 -7.13 -19.33 -23.64
C ALA A 143 -8.00 -20.59 -23.48
N ALA A 144 -8.46 -20.89 -22.26
CA ALA A 144 -9.34 -22.03 -21.99
C ALA A 144 -10.71 -21.87 -22.68
N THR A 145 -11.30 -20.68 -22.63
CA THR A 145 -12.56 -20.39 -23.32
C THR A 145 -12.41 -20.48 -24.84
N ALA A 146 -11.31 -19.96 -25.40
CA ALA A 146 -11.03 -20.05 -26.83
C ALA A 146 -10.83 -21.50 -27.29
N MET A 147 -10.12 -22.33 -26.52
CA MET A 147 -9.97 -23.76 -26.80
C MET A 147 -11.29 -24.52 -26.77
N THR A 148 -12.16 -24.18 -25.81
CA THR A 148 -13.47 -24.81 -25.65
C THR A 148 -14.43 -24.42 -26.79
N GLY A 149 -14.43 -23.15 -27.21
CA GLY A 149 -15.20 -22.69 -28.38
C GLY A 149 -14.76 -23.35 -29.68
N HIS A 150 -13.44 -23.55 -29.86
CA HIS A 150 -12.90 -24.22 -31.04
C HIS A 150 -13.29 -25.71 -31.10
N GLN A 151 -13.30 -26.42 -29.96
CA GLN A 151 -13.76 -27.82 -29.90
C GLN A 151 -15.26 -27.97 -30.17
N LEU A 152 -16.10 -27.05 -29.68
CA LEU A 152 -17.54 -27.11 -29.92
C LEU A 152 -17.88 -26.86 -31.40
N SER A 153 -17.20 -25.92 -32.06
CA SER A 153 -17.37 -25.68 -33.51
C SER A 153 -16.96 -26.86 -34.39
N SER A 154 -16.04 -27.72 -33.92
CA SER A 154 -15.63 -28.92 -34.65
C SER A 154 -16.56 -30.12 -34.48
N PHE A 155 -17.43 -30.12 -33.45
CA PHE A 155 -18.38 -31.21 -33.22
C PHE A 155 -19.69 -31.03 -33.99
N GLU A 156 -20.15 -29.79 -34.20
CA GLU A 156 -21.36 -29.49 -34.97
C GLU A 156 -21.18 -29.64 -36.49
N ALA A 157 -19.95 -29.75 -36.99
CA ALA A 157 -19.67 -29.86 -38.42
C ALA A 157 -19.82 -31.30 -38.98
N THR A 158 -20.09 -32.31 -38.14
CA THR A 158 -20.03 -33.73 -38.54
C THR A 158 -21.39 -34.43 -38.71
N ASP A 159 -22.52 -33.79 -38.38
CA ASP A 159 -23.85 -34.46 -38.38
C ASP A 159 -24.77 -34.07 -39.55
N ALA A 160 -24.27 -33.34 -40.55
CA ALA A 160 -25.09 -32.85 -41.68
C ALA A 160 -24.90 -33.62 -43.00
N ALA A 161 -24.34 -34.83 -42.99
CA ALA A 161 -23.96 -35.53 -44.22
C ALA A 161 -24.32 -37.03 -44.27
N SER A 162 -25.55 -37.43 -43.90
CA SER A 162 -26.13 -38.69 -44.41
C SER A 162 -27.64 -38.75 -44.23
N ASP A 163 -28.41 -38.25 -45.20
CA ASP A 163 -29.63 -38.94 -45.64
C ASP A 163 -30.06 -38.42 -47.01
N GLY A 164 -29.77 -39.22 -48.03
CA GLY A 164 -29.93 -38.83 -49.43
C GLY A 164 -29.65 -40.00 -50.36
N ARG A 165 -30.39 -41.10 -50.20
CA ARG A 165 -30.65 -42.14 -51.21
C ARG A 165 -32.06 -42.65 -50.92
N GLY A 166 -33.00 -42.70 -51.85
CA GLY A 166 -32.88 -43.02 -53.26
C GLY A 166 -33.73 -44.26 -53.49
#